data_AF-A0A536TTZ6-F1
#
_entry.id   AF-A0A536TTZ6-F1
#
_cell.length_a   1.000
_cell.length_b   1.000
_cell.length_c   1.000
_cell.angle_alpha   90.00
_cell.angle_beta   90.00
_cell.angle_gamma   90.00
#
_symmetry.space_group_name_H-M   'P 1'
#
loop_
_entity.id
_entity.type
_entity.pdbx_description
1 polymer ?
#
loop_
_entity_poly.entity_id
_entity_poly.type
_entity_poly.pdbx_seq_one_letter_code
_entity_poly.pdbx_strand_id
1 'polypeptide(L)'
;MCRYHVLSAPRQAKPLRWLGRRGADLPWQGIDAAAGPWEEIAACLLLADRSGAASRGDVEAFLQAIAKLAAAVSADYVPPEAGDEAARAEELDRFCADLDVQIGLTILKSELGQIAGTRLRGVAEAAGFRLSPAGQFEYLQEETGTVLCSLQNYKQEPFTIESLRVLTTPGVVLLIDVPRVADPVKAFDQMRLVAKRLAKSLEGVLVDDNRRPLDDAALSTIRSQVQTTAAALRAAHIEPGGTR
;
A
#
# COMPACT_ATOMS: atom_id res chain seq x y z
N MET A 1 -30.51 17.97 -23.27
CA MET A 1 -29.32 17.18 -23.65
C MET A 1 -28.16 17.63 -22.77
N CYS A 2 -28.07 17.12 -21.53
CA CYS A 2 -26.99 17.49 -20.59
C CYS A 2 -25.76 16.66 -20.89
N ARG A 3 -24.72 17.28 -21.46
CA ARG A 3 -23.38 16.71 -21.54
C ARG A 3 -22.73 16.87 -20.16
N TYR A 4 -22.57 15.77 -19.43
CA TYR A 4 -21.63 15.72 -18.31
C TYR A 4 -20.21 15.88 -18.87
N HIS A 5 -19.61 17.06 -18.69
CA HIS A 5 -18.16 17.20 -18.77
C HIS A 5 -17.61 16.63 -17.46
N VAL A 6 -17.04 15.42 -17.53
CA VAL A 6 -16.14 14.94 -16.47
C VAL A 6 -14.88 15.79 -16.63
N LEU A 7 -14.77 16.85 -15.85
CA LEU A 7 -13.50 17.54 -15.67
C LEU A 7 -12.56 16.56 -14.96
N SER A 8 -11.74 15.84 -15.73
CA SER A 8 -10.63 15.07 -15.18
C SER A 8 -9.76 16.02 -14.38
N ALA A 9 -9.52 15.70 -13.10
CA ALA A 9 -8.57 16.43 -12.27
C ALA A 9 -7.23 16.56 -13.01
N PRO A 10 -6.51 17.70 -12.88
CA PRO A 10 -5.21 17.83 -13.51
C PRO A 10 -4.30 16.69 -13.04
N ARG A 11 -3.78 15.92 -13.99
CA ARG A 11 -2.82 14.84 -13.72
C ARG A 11 -1.64 15.44 -12.95
N GLN A 12 -1.42 14.96 -11.74
CA GLN A 12 -0.29 15.39 -10.94
C GLN A 12 0.99 14.87 -11.61
N ALA A 13 2.00 15.73 -11.75
CA ALA A 13 3.28 15.33 -12.32
C ALA A 13 3.90 14.21 -11.47
N LYS A 14 4.45 13.20 -12.15
CA LYS A 14 5.11 12.07 -11.48
C LYS A 14 6.30 12.57 -10.64
N PRO A 15 6.49 12.06 -9.42
CA PRO A 15 7.64 12.40 -8.59
C PRO A 15 8.98 12.17 -9.29
N LEU A 16 9.94 13.04 -8.99
CA LEU A 16 11.32 12.96 -9.46
C LEU A 16 12.27 12.71 -8.30
N ARG A 17 13.33 11.94 -8.54
CA ARG A 17 14.43 11.74 -7.60
C ARG A 17 15.76 12.00 -8.29
N TRP A 18 16.68 12.63 -7.55
CA TRP A 18 18.04 12.89 -8.01
C TRP A 18 19.03 12.09 -7.18
N LEU A 19 19.92 11.38 -7.85
CA LEU A 19 20.99 10.62 -7.25
C LEU A 19 22.33 11.08 -7.83
N GLY A 20 23.37 11.07 -7.02
CA GLY A 20 24.73 11.37 -7.44
C GLY A 20 25.70 10.32 -6.88
N ARG A 21 26.78 10.06 -7.62
CA ARG A 21 27.95 9.32 -7.11
C ARG A 21 29.23 10.06 -7.44
N ARG A 22 30.25 9.85 -6.61
CA ARG A 22 31.56 10.55 -6.68
C ARG A 22 32.67 9.68 -7.29
N GLY A 23 32.28 8.62 -7.98
CA GLY A 23 33.17 7.58 -8.47
C GLY A 23 32.36 6.38 -8.93
N ALA A 24 32.81 5.70 -9.99
CA ALA A 24 32.09 4.58 -10.59
C ALA A 24 31.75 3.46 -9.58
N ASP A 25 32.63 3.23 -8.60
CA ASP A 25 32.49 2.19 -7.57
C ASP A 25 31.87 2.70 -6.26
N LEU A 26 31.52 3.99 -6.17
CA LEU A 26 30.93 4.58 -4.98
C LEU A 26 29.40 4.50 -5.03
N PRO A 27 28.73 4.37 -3.88
CA PRO A 27 27.28 4.24 -3.82
C PRO A 27 26.58 5.52 -4.28
N TRP A 28 25.45 5.33 -4.97
CA TRP A 28 24.50 6.40 -5.28
C TRP A 28 23.92 7.00 -4.00
N GLN A 29 23.91 8.32 -3.93
CA GLN A 29 23.40 9.10 -2.79
C GLN A 29 22.39 10.13 -3.29
N GLY A 30 21.43 10.49 -2.44
CA GLY A 30 20.53 11.61 -2.76
C GLY A 30 21.33 12.90 -2.95
N ILE A 31 21.03 13.66 -3.99
CA ILE A 31 21.63 14.98 -4.19
C ILE A 31 20.85 15.97 -3.31
N ASP A 32 21.51 16.52 -2.30
CA ASP A 32 21.06 17.74 -1.60
C ASP A 32 21.82 18.96 -2.13
N ALA A 33 21.29 20.16 -1.87
CA ALA A 33 21.86 21.42 -2.39
C ALA A 33 23.24 21.78 -1.79
N ALA A 34 23.73 21.04 -0.79
CA ALA A 34 24.98 21.30 -0.09
C ALA A 34 26.10 20.30 -0.45
N ALA A 35 25.78 19.22 -1.14
CA ALA A 35 26.74 18.17 -1.47
C ALA A 35 27.61 18.55 -2.68
N GLY A 36 28.92 18.45 -2.49
CA GLY A 36 30.01 18.86 -3.41
C GLY A 36 30.02 18.16 -4.77
N PRO A 37 31.12 18.23 -5.54
CA PRO A 37 31.11 17.81 -6.93
C PRO A 37 30.72 16.33 -7.08
N TRP A 38 29.77 16.09 -7.99
CA TRP A 38 29.32 14.77 -8.39
C TRP A 38 29.99 14.40 -9.71
N GLU A 39 30.47 13.17 -9.82
CA GLU A 39 31.06 12.67 -11.08
C GLU A 39 29.96 12.16 -12.01
N GLU A 40 28.93 11.53 -11.45
CA GLU A 40 27.78 11.05 -12.19
C GLU A 40 26.49 11.41 -11.48
N ILE A 41 25.47 11.75 -12.27
CA ILE A 41 24.15 12.15 -11.79
C ILE A 41 23.11 11.27 -12.50
N ALA A 42 22.17 10.73 -11.74
CA ALA A 42 21.00 10.05 -12.26
C ALA A 42 19.75 10.83 -11.86
N ALA A 43 18.96 11.20 -12.87
CA ALA A 43 17.61 11.69 -12.69
C ALA A 43 16.64 10.52 -12.87
N CYS A 44 15.72 10.34 -11.93
CA CYS A 44 14.76 9.24 -11.93
C CYS A 44 13.34 9.79 -11.97
N LEU A 45 12.52 9.27 -12.88
CA LEU A 45 11.08 9.52 -12.96
C LEU A 45 10.31 8.32 -12.38
N LEU A 46 9.33 8.57 -11.52
CA LEU A 46 8.44 7.51 -11.06
C LEU A 46 7.55 7.03 -12.21
N LEU A 47 7.69 5.75 -12.59
CA LEU A 47 6.98 5.19 -13.73
C LEU A 47 5.53 4.80 -13.45
N ALA A 48 5.19 4.35 -12.24
CA ALA A 48 3.81 3.97 -11.91
C ALA A 48 3.52 4.19 -10.43
N ASP A 49 2.28 4.54 -10.12
CA ASP A 49 1.72 4.60 -8.76
C ASP A 49 0.19 4.40 -8.84
N ARG A 50 -0.55 4.59 -7.74
CA ARG A 50 -2.02 4.40 -7.73
C ARG A 50 -2.81 5.38 -8.63
N SER A 51 -2.19 6.42 -9.17
CA SER A 51 -2.77 7.33 -10.16
C SER A 51 -2.57 6.86 -11.62
N GLY A 52 -1.87 5.74 -11.82
CA GLY A 52 -1.64 5.10 -13.11
C GLY A 52 -0.18 5.15 -13.56
N ALA A 53 0.11 4.61 -14.75
CA ALA A 53 1.41 4.73 -15.41
C ALA A 53 1.75 6.18 -15.80
N ALA A 54 3.06 6.49 -15.81
CA ALA A 54 3.62 7.64 -16.51
C ALA A 54 3.31 7.49 -18.00
N SER A 55 2.68 8.51 -18.58
CA SER A 55 2.40 8.48 -20.01
C SER A 55 3.66 8.72 -20.82
N ARG A 56 3.62 8.36 -22.11
CA ARG A 56 4.66 8.73 -23.06
C ARG A 56 4.97 10.23 -23.05
N GLY A 57 3.95 11.08 -22.92
CA GLY A 57 4.15 12.52 -22.81
C GLY A 57 4.91 12.94 -21.55
N ASP A 58 4.66 12.28 -20.41
CA ASP A 58 5.39 12.53 -19.16
C ASP A 58 6.87 12.15 -19.31
N VAL A 59 7.14 10.99 -19.93
CA VAL A 59 8.50 10.51 -20.20
C VAL A 59 9.22 11.45 -21.17
N GLU A 60 8.59 11.83 -22.29
CA GLU A 60 9.17 12.74 -23.27
C GLU A 60 9.50 14.11 -22.66
N ALA A 61 8.59 14.67 -21.85
CA ALA A 61 8.82 15.93 -21.15
C ALA A 61 10.00 15.83 -20.17
N PHE A 62 10.11 14.72 -19.44
CA PHE A 62 11.22 14.46 -18.54
C PHE A 62 12.55 14.34 -19.29
N LEU A 63 12.63 13.51 -20.33
CA LEU A 63 13.85 13.34 -21.12
C LEU A 63 14.32 14.65 -21.78
N GLN A 64 13.37 15.47 -22.26
CA GLN A 64 13.68 16.81 -22.79
C GLN A 64 14.24 17.75 -21.71
N ALA A 65 13.73 17.69 -20.48
CA ALA A 65 14.24 18.49 -19.38
C ALA A 65 15.66 18.06 -18.99
N ILE A 66 15.94 16.75 -18.94
CA ILE A 66 17.27 16.22 -18.64
C ILE A 66 18.27 16.55 -19.75
N ALA A 67 17.88 16.46 -21.03
CA ALA A 67 18.74 16.86 -22.14
C ALA A 67 19.16 18.33 -22.06
N LYS A 68 18.23 19.24 -21.70
CA LYS A 68 18.52 20.67 -21.50
C LYS A 68 19.49 20.89 -20.34
N LEU A 69 19.30 20.15 -19.23
CA LEU A 69 20.19 20.24 -18.07
C LEU A 69 21.59 19.73 -18.41
N ALA A 70 21.70 18.57 -19.04
CA ALA A 70 22.98 17.98 -19.46
C ALA A 70 23.75 18.93 -20.37
N ALA A 71 23.07 19.56 -21.34
CA ALA A 71 23.67 20.58 -22.20
C ALA A 71 24.16 21.81 -21.40
N ALA A 72 23.40 22.27 -20.40
CA ALA A 72 23.77 23.42 -19.58
C ALA A 72 25.02 23.17 -18.72
N VAL A 73 25.29 21.92 -18.33
CA VAL A 73 26.46 21.52 -17.55
C VAL A 73 27.56 20.84 -18.38
N SER A 74 27.38 20.76 -19.70
CA SER A 74 28.28 20.05 -20.62
C SER A 74 28.53 18.58 -20.21
N ALA A 75 27.48 17.90 -19.72
CA ALA A 75 27.53 16.48 -19.38
C ALA A 75 27.11 15.62 -20.57
N ASP A 76 27.75 14.45 -20.69
CA ASP A 76 27.31 13.42 -21.63
C ASP A 76 25.96 12.86 -21.21
N TYR A 77 25.04 12.74 -22.17
CA TYR A 77 23.70 12.21 -21.93
C TYR A 77 23.22 11.39 -23.13
N VAL A 78 22.87 10.13 -22.86
CA VAL A 78 22.24 9.24 -23.83
C VAL A 78 20.83 8.91 -23.31
N PRO A 79 19.77 9.48 -23.92
CA PRO A 79 18.41 9.20 -23.48
C PRO A 79 17.97 7.78 -23.86
N PRO A 80 17.18 7.10 -23.04
CA PRO A 80 16.44 5.92 -23.47
C PRO A 80 15.33 6.28 -24.48
N GLU A 81 14.80 5.28 -25.17
CA GLU A 81 13.64 5.44 -26.04
C GLU A 81 12.37 5.67 -25.21
N ALA A 82 11.73 6.82 -25.41
CA ALA A 82 10.56 7.22 -24.62
C ALA A 82 9.38 6.25 -24.77
N GLY A 83 9.24 5.62 -25.94
CA GLY A 83 8.21 4.61 -26.20
C GLY A 83 8.39 3.35 -25.35
N ASP A 84 9.62 2.87 -25.23
CA ASP A 84 9.95 1.66 -24.47
C ASP A 84 9.76 1.90 -22.96
N GLU A 85 10.16 3.07 -22.46
CA GLU A 85 9.96 3.45 -21.06
C GLU A 85 8.47 3.67 -20.71
N ALA A 86 7.67 4.18 -21.64
CA ALA A 86 6.23 4.28 -21.46
C ALA A 86 5.55 2.90 -21.44
N ALA A 87 5.97 1.98 -22.31
CA ALA A 87 5.48 0.60 -22.29
C ALA A 87 5.85 -0.11 -20.97
N ARG A 88 7.08 0.10 -20.48
CA ARG A 88 7.53 -0.39 -19.17
C ARG A 88 6.70 0.19 -18.02
N ALA A 89 6.33 1.48 -18.10
CA ALA A 89 5.46 2.12 -17.12
C ALA A 89 4.05 1.49 -17.10
N GLU A 90 3.47 1.22 -18.27
CA GLU A 90 2.17 0.54 -18.40
C GLU A 90 2.20 -0.91 -17.90
N GLU A 91 3.29 -1.64 -18.19
CA GLU A 91 3.49 -3.00 -17.66
C GLU A 91 3.60 -2.98 -16.13
N LEU A 92 4.38 -2.07 -15.58
CA LEU A 92 4.54 -1.91 -14.13
C LEU A 92 3.22 -1.50 -13.45
N ASP A 93 2.44 -0.60 -14.06
CA ASP A 93 1.13 -0.18 -13.55
C ASP A 93 0.14 -1.34 -13.52
N ARG A 94 0.04 -2.11 -14.63
CA ARG A 94 -0.80 -3.30 -14.70
C ARG A 94 -0.39 -4.33 -13.66
N PHE A 95 0.91 -4.56 -13.53
CA PHE A 95 1.47 -5.46 -12.54
C PHE A 95 1.14 -5.01 -11.10
N CYS A 96 1.26 -3.72 -10.80
CA CYS A 96 0.90 -3.17 -9.50
C CYS A 96 -0.61 -3.24 -9.21
N ALA A 97 -1.45 -3.07 -10.23
CA ALA A 97 -2.90 -3.23 -10.12
C ALA A 97 -3.29 -4.70 -9.87
N ASP A 98 -2.68 -5.64 -10.60
CA ASP A 98 -2.88 -7.08 -10.43
C ASP A 98 -2.40 -7.56 -9.04
N LEU A 99 -1.41 -6.88 -8.47
CA LEU A 99 -0.85 -7.16 -7.14
C LEU A 99 -1.42 -6.30 -6.01
N ASP A 100 -2.50 -5.54 -6.19
CA ASP A 100 -3.23 -4.86 -5.08
C ASP A 100 -4.03 -5.90 -4.26
N VAL A 101 -3.34 -6.95 -3.81
CA VAL A 101 -3.90 -8.07 -3.06
C VAL A 101 -3.99 -7.68 -1.59
N GLN A 102 -5.22 -7.46 -1.15
CA GLN A 102 -5.56 -7.38 0.26
C GLN A 102 -6.02 -8.75 0.76
N ILE A 103 -5.51 -9.17 1.90
CA ILE A 103 -5.95 -10.41 2.56
C ILE A 103 -6.78 -10.02 3.77
N GLY A 104 -8.02 -10.51 3.80
CA GLY A 104 -9.00 -10.20 4.82
C GLY A 104 -9.32 -11.36 5.75
N LEU A 105 -9.53 -11.08 7.03
CA LEU A 105 -10.16 -11.99 7.98
C LEU A 105 -11.41 -11.32 8.56
N THR A 106 -12.57 -11.95 8.37
CA THR A 106 -13.84 -11.38 8.82
C THR A 106 -14.24 -11.95 10.17
N ILE A 107 -14.65 -11.08 11.10
CA ILE A 107 -15.24 -11.46 12.38
C ILE A 107 -16.70 -11.02 12.37
N LEU A 108 -17.63 -11.97 12.43
CA LEU A 108 -19.06 -11.69 12.56
C LEU A 108 -19.53 -12.02 13.98
N LYS A 109 -20.43 -11.22 14.53
CA LYS A 109 -21.15 -11.56 15.75
C LYS A 109 -21.90 -12.88 15.55
N SER A 110 -21.88 -13.74 16.56
CA SER A 110 -22.70 -14.94 16.59
C SER A 110 -24.21 -14.60 16.57
N GLU A 111 -25.05 -15.51 16.07
CA GLU A 111 -26.52 -15.47 16.21
C GLU A 111 -27.23 -14.19 15.69
N LEU A 112 -26.86 -13.68 14.50
CA LEU A 112 -27.41 -12.44 13.91
C LEU A 112 -27.30 -11.19 14.81
N GLY A 113 -26.48 -11.26 15.87
CA GLY A 113 -26.29 -10.17 16.81
C GLY A 113 -25.61 -8.96 16.17
N GLN A 114 -25.62 -7.84 16.89
CA GLN A 114 -24.89 -6.63 16.52
C GLN A 114 -23.84 -6.29 17.57
N ILE A 115 -22.73 -5.72 17.12
CA ILE A 115 -21.67 -5.15 17.93
C ILE A 115 -21.93 -3.66 18.03
N ALA A 116 -22.12 -3.16 19.26
CA ALA A 116 -22.19 -1.73 19.51
C ALA A 116 -20.82 -1.07 19.27
N GLY A 117 -20.80 0.09 18.60
CA GLY A 117 -19.57 0.80 18.24
C GLY A 117 -18.70 1.18 19.44
N THR A 118 -19.31 1.55 20.57
CA THR A 118 -18.60 1.85 21.82
C THR A 118 -17.85 0.65 22.37
N ARG A 119 -18.46 -0.54 22.31
CA ARG A 119 -17.82 -1.81 22.68
C ARG A 119 -16.71 -2.18 21.69
N LEU A 120 -16.96 -2.05 20.39
CA LEU A 120 -15.97 -2.30 19.35
C LEU A 120 -14.71 -1.47 19.59
N ARG A 121 -14.88 -0.15 19.82
CA ARG A 121 -13.78 0.76 20.12
C ARG A 121 -12.97 0.30 21.32
N GLY A 122 -13.63 0.03 22.46
CA GLY A 122 -12.93 -0.39 23.67
C GLY A 122 -12.16 -1.70 23.50
N VAL A 123 -12.73 -2.66 22.78
CA VAL A 123 -12.07 -3.94 22.47
C VAL A 123 -10.90 -3.76 21.51
N ALA A 124 -11.03 -2.92 20.47
CA ALA A 124 -9.97 -2.64 19.52
C ALA A 124 -8.79 -1.92 20.18
N GLU A 125 -9.05 -0.86 20.97
CA GLU A 125 -8.01 -0.12 21.70
C GLU A 125 -7.29 -1.02 22.71
N ALA A 126 -8.03 -1.86 23.45
CA ALA A 126 -7.44 -2.84 24.38
C ALA A 126 -6.59 -3.92 23.67
N ALA A 127 -6.88 -4.20 22.40
CA ALA A 127 -6.08 -5.09 21.56
C ALA A 127 -4.87 -4.40 20.93
N GLY A 128 -4.66 -3.10 21.17
CA GLY A 128 -3.52 -2.33 20.67
C GLY A 128 -3.78 -1.56 19.37
N PHE A 129 -5.01 -1.54 18.86
CA PHE A 129 -5.36 -0.73 17.70
C PHE A 129 -5.53 0.75 18.06
N ARG A 130 -5.29 1.62 17.08
CA ARG A 130 -5.56 3.06 17.18
C ARG A 130 -6.47 3.51 16.06
N LEU A 131 -7.47 4.34 16.36
CA LEU A 131 -8.31 4.93 15.33
C LEU A 131 -7.50 5.93 14.51
N SER A 132 -7.43 5.69 13.19
CA SER A 132 -6.75 6.56 12.24
C SER A 132 -7.70 7.63 11.67
N PRO A 133 -7.18 8.77 11.18
CA PRO A 133 -7.97 9.75 10.44
C PRO A 133 -8.62 9.19 9.16
N ALA A 134 -8.12 8.07 8.64
CA ALA A 134 -8.67 7.38 7.47
C ALA A 134 -9.98 6.61 7.78
N GLY A 135 -10.45 6.63 9.03
CA GLY A 135 -11.72 6.01 9.41
C GLY A 135 -11.63 4.51 9.66
N GLN A 136 -10.44 4.00 9.97
CA GLN A 136 -10.18 2.61 10.31
C GLN A 136 -9.31 2.51 11.57
N PHE A 137 -9.41 1.41 12.29
CA PHE A 137 -8.48 1.10 13.38
C PHE A 137 -7.22 0.48 12.78
N GLU A 138 -6.03 0.91 13.22
CA GLU A 138 -4.74 0.43 12.71
C GLU A 138 -3.94 -0.24 13.81
N TYR A 139 -3.39 -1.42 13.50
CA TYR A 139 -2.44 -2.13 14.35
C TYR A 139 -1.04 -1.85 13.82
N LEU A 140 -0.22 -1.17 14.63
CA LEU A 140 1.11 -0.72 14.24
C LEU A 140 2.19 -1.67 14.74
N GLN A 141 3.26 -1.82 13.96
CA GLN A 141 4.49 -2.44 14.43
C GLN A 141 5.16 -1.51 15.44
N GLU A 142 5.48 -2.04 16.63
CA GLU A 142 5.98 -1.24 17.75
C GLU A 142 7.30 -0.51 17.45
N GLU A 143 8.21 -1.17 16.73
CA GLU A 143 9.56 -0.64 16.46
C GLU A 143 9.59 0.39 15.33
N THR A 144 8.79 0.19 14.28
CA THR A 144 8.85 0.98 13.03
C THR A 144 7.70 1.97 12.91
N GLY A 145 6.62 1.79 13.68
CA GLY A 145 5.38 2.56 13.56
C GLY A 145 4.58 2.26 12.28
N THR A 146 4.99 1.31 11.45
CA THR A 146 4.29 0.96 10.20
C THR A 146 3.01 0.18 10.49
N VAL A 147 1.97 0.39 9.69
CA VAL A 147 0.71 -0.36 9.80
C VAL A 147 0.94 -1.82 9.39
N LEU A 148 0.65 -2.74 10.30
CA LEU A 148 0.68 -4.19 10.04
C LEU A 148 -0.64 -4.68 9.47
N CYS A 149 -1.75 -4.29 10.10
CA CYS A 149 -3.10 -4.56 9.61
C CYS A 149 -4.06 -3.44 10.02
N SER A 150 -5.17 -3.32 9.31
CA SER A 150 -6.28 -2.44 9.70
C SER A 150 -7.52 -3.26 10.06
N LEU A 151 -8.40 -2.67 10.86
CA LEU A 151 -9.69 -3.20 11.26
C LEU A 151 -10.77 -2.21 10.79
N GLN A 152 -11.61 -2.69 9.89
CA GLN A 152 -12.67 -1.91 9.23
C GLN A 152 -14.06 -2.44 9.61
N ASN A 153 -15.06 -1.59 9.44
CA ASN A 153 -16.45 -1.99 9.59
C ASN A 153 -16.82 -3.00 8.50
N TYR A 154 -17.54 -4.08 8.85
CA TYR A 154 -18.07 -5.02 7.86
C TYR A 154 -18.96 -4.35 6.81
N LYS A 155 -19.67 -3.27 7.18
CA LYS A 155 -20.49 -2.48 6.27
C LYS A 155 -19.69 -1.47 5.42
N GLN A 156 -18.36 -1.43 5.55
CA GLN A 156 -17.46 -0.49 4.87
C GLN A 156 -17.72 1.01 5.16
N GLU A 157 -18.48 1.32 6.21
CA GLU A 157 -18.64 2.69 6.71
C GLU A 157 -17.43 3.06 7.59
N PRO A 158 -16.83 4.26 7.40
CA PRO A 158 -15.69 4.69 8.18
C PRO A 158 -16.06 4.95 9.66
N PHE A 159 -15.13 4.61 10.55
CA PHE A 159 -15.23 4.91 11.96
C PHE A 159 -14.81 6.35 12.26
N THR A 160 -15.66 7.10 12.97
CA THR A 160 -15.28 8.33 13.66
C THR A 160 -15.65 8.21 15.13
N ILE A 161 -15.14 9.10 15.98
CA ILE A 161 -15.50 9.13 17.40
C ILE A 161 -17.01 9.32 17.56
N GLU A 162 -17.62 10.11 16.69
CA GLU A 162 -19.06 10.38 16.66
C GLU A 162 -19.83 9.16 16.16
N SER A 163 -19.42 8.57 15.03
CA SER A 163 -20.14 7.43 14.45
C SER A 163 -20.14 6.22 15.39
N LEU A 164 -19.03 5.96 16.08
CA LEU A 164 -18.89 4.86 17.05
C LEU A 164 -19.84 4.97 18.25
N ARG A 165 -20.38 6.16 18.58
CA ARG A 165 -21.33 6.31 19.69
C ARG A 165 -22.70 5.71 19.40
N VAL A 166 -23.09 5.68 18.13
CA VAL A 166 -24.43 5.25 17.68
C VAL A 166 -24.38 4.03 16.75
N LEU A 167 -23.19 3.68 16.25
CA LEU A 167 -22.98 2.55 15.34
C LEU A 167 -23.40 1.22 15.97
N THR A 168 -24.08 0.41 15.15
CA THR A 168 -24.18 -1.04 15.35
C THR A 168 -23.78 -1.76 14.07
N THR A 169 -22.98 -2.82 14.20
CA THR A 169 -22.48 -3.58 13.05
C THR A 169 -22.55 -5.08 13.29
N PRO A 170 -22.85 -5.90 12.27
CA PRO A 170 -22.78 -7.35 12.40
C PRO A 170 -21.36 -7.87 12.59
N GLY A 171 -20.33 -7.06 12.31
CA GLY A 171 -18.96 -7.54 12.35
C GLY A 171 -17.91 -6.52 11.91
N VAL A 172 -16.70 -7.01 11.77
CA VAL A 172 -15.52 -6.24 11.36
C VAL A 172 -14.63 -7.09 10.46
N VAL A 173 -13.81 -6.43 9.65
CA VAL A 173 -12.87 -7.08 8.75
C VAL A 173 -11.46 -6.60 9.10
N LEU A 174 -10.56 -7.54 9.38
CA LEU A 174 -9.14 -7.28 9.46
C LEU A 174 -8.53 -7.38 8.08
N LEU A 175 -7.68 -6.45 7.69
CA LEU A 175 -7.05 -6.42 6.37
C LEU A 175 -5.54 -6.23 6.49
N ILE A 176 -4.79 -6.98 5.69
CA ILE A 176 -3.39 -6.69 5.38
C ILE A 176 -3.27 -6.30 3.90
N ASP A 177 -2.52 -5.22 3.63
CA ASP A 177 -2.11 -4.83 2.28
C ASP A 177 -0.74 -5.45 2.03
N VAL A 178 -0.71 -6.60 1.35
CA VAL A 178 0.48 -7.44 1.22
C VAL A 178 1.67 -6.67 0.61
N PRO A 179 1.51 -5.88 -0.46
CA PRO A 179 2.60 -5.04 -0.98
C PRO A 179 3.16 -3.99 -0.01
N ARG A 180 2.37 -3.52 0.97
CA ARG A 180 2.77 -2.44 1.88
C ARG A 180 3.48 -2.91 3.14
N VAL A 181 3.49 -4.20 3.42
CA VAL A 181 4.06 -4.74 4.64
C VAL A 181 5.41 -5.39 4.36
N ALA A 182 6.43 -5.04 5.15
CA ALA A 182 7.80 -5.51 4.94
C ALA A 182 7.94 -7.05 5.04
N ASP A 183 7.23 -7.65 6.00
CA ASP A 183 7.13 -9.10 6.14
C ASP A 183 5.65 -9.52 6.17
N PRO A 184 5.03 -9.76 5.00
CA PRO A 184 3.60 -10.07 4.92
C PRO A 184 3.22 -11.35 5.66
N VAL A 185 4.12 -12.34 5.72
CA VAL A 185 3.85 -13.62 6.37
C VAL A 185 3.82 -13.44 7.89
N LYS A 186 4.81 -12.73 8.45
CA LYS A 186 4.83 -12.40 9.88
C LYS A 186 3.64 -11.52 10.26
N ALA A 187 3.27 -10.55 9.42
CA ALA A 187 2.12 -9.71 9.64
C ALA A 187 0.79 -10.50 9.60
N PHE A 188 0.67 -11.47 8.69
CA PHE A 188 -0.48 -12.38 8.69
C PHE A 188 -0.53 -13.23 9.97
N ASP A 189 0.60 -13.77 10.42
CA ASP A 189 0.67 -14.56 11.65
C ASP A 189 0.23 -13.73 12.89
N GLN A 190 0.62 -12.45 12.94
CA GLN A 190 0.16 -11.50 13.96
C GLN A 190 -1.32 -11.14 13.81
N MET A 191 -1.78 -10.86 12.58
CA MET A 191 -3.19 -10.60 12.27
C MET A 191 -4.06 -11.78 12.73
N ARG A 192 -3.65 -13.02 12.48
CA ARG A 192 -4.35 -14.23 12.93
C ARG A 192 -4.49 -14.28 14.46
N LEU A 193 -3.41 -13.98 15.18
CA LEU A 193 -3.43 -13.99 16.65
C LEU A 193 -4.38 -12.93 17.20
N VAL A 194 -4.34 -11.70 16.68
CA VAL A 194 -5.22 -10.63 17.13
C VAL A 194 -6.67 -10.86 16.70
N ALA A 195 -6.91 -11.44 15.51
CA ALA A 195 -8.23 -11.83 15.04
C ALA A 195 -8.90 -12.82 16.01
N LYS A 196 -8.18 -13.87 16.44
CA LYS A 196 -8.70 -14.85 17.41
C LYS A 196 -9.04 -14.18 18.76
N ARG A 197 -8.24 -13.22 19.22
CA ARG A 197 -8.51 -12.45 20.45
C ARG A 197 -9.74 -11.56 20.30
N LEU A 198 -9.84 -10.82 19.20
CA LEU A 198 -10.98 -9.95 18.90
C LEU A 198 -12.28 -10.76 18.77
N ALA A 199 -12.25 -11.89 18.07
CA ALA A 199 -13.39 -12.79 17.94
C ALA A 199 -13.92 -13.22 19.32
N LYS A 200 -13.02 -13.63 20.23
CA LYS A 200 -13.40 -13.97 21.61
C LYS A 200 -14.01 -12.76 22.35
N SER A 201 -13.35 -11.61 22.33
CA SER A 201 -13.79 -10.41 23.08
C SER A 201 -15.09 -9.80 22.55
N LEU A 202 -15.34 -9.92 21.24
CA LEU A 202 -16.57 -9.48 20.59
C LEU A 202 -17.67 -10.55 20.61
N GLU A 203 -17.39 -11.75 21.13
CA GLU A 203 -18.25 -12.95 21.05
C GLU A 203 -18.69 -13.23 19.59
N GLY A 204 -17.74 -13.06 18.68
CA GLY A 204 -17.88 -13.31 17.26
C GLY A 204 -17.16 -14.58 16.82
N VAL A 205 -17.34 -14.91 15.55
CA VAL A 205 -16.75 -16.05 14.86
C VAL A 205 -15.95 -15.53 13.69
N LEU A 206 -14.74 -16.07 13.53
CA LEU A 206 -13.91 -15.82 12.37
C LEU A 206 -14.49 -16.59 11.18
N VAL A 207 -14.79 -15.90 10.08
CA VAL A 207 -15.46 -16.50 8.93
C VAL A 207 -14.80 -16.15 7.59
N ASP A 208 -15.03 -17.01 6.60
CA ASP A 208 -14.71 -16.75 5.19
C ASP A 208 -15.80 -15.89 4.51
N ASP A 209 -15.63 -15.63 3.22
CA ASP A 209 -16.57 -14.85 2.40
C ASP A 209 -17.96 -15.48 2.31
N ASN A 210 -18.05 -16.81 2.46
CA ASN A 210 -19.30 -17.56 2.51
C ASN A 210 -19.90 -17.66 3.92
N ARG A 211 -19.35 -16.91 4.89
CA ARG A 211 -19.73 -16.91 6.31
C ARG A 211 -19.53 -18.25 7.01
N ARG A 212 -18.64 -19.10 6.50
CA ARG A 212 -18.27 -20.36 7.14
C ARG A 212 -17.13 -20.10 8.13
N PRO A 213 -17.16 -20.72 9.32
CA PRO A 213 -16.07 -20.59 10.28
C PRO A 213 -14.71 -20.95 9.66
N LEU A 214 -13.72 -20.09 9.86
CA LEU A 214 -12.35 -20.36 9.45
C LEU A 214 -11.67 -21.25 10.50
N ASP A 215 -11.32 -22.46 10.09
CA ASP A 215 -10.50 -23.37 10.89
C ASP A 215 -8.99 -23.13 10.67
N ASP A 216 -8.16 -23.87 11.40
CA ASP A 216 -6.70 -23.71 11.30
C ASP A 216 -6.16 -24.14 9.93
N ALA A 217 -6.84 -25.06 9.23
CA ALA A 217 -6.45 -25.50 7.89
C ALA A 217 -6.71 -24.41 6.83
N ALA A 218 -7.88 -23.76 6.90
CA ALA A 218 -8.22 -22.62 6.07
C ALA A 218 -7.27 -21.44 6.33
N LEU A 219 -6.96 -21.14 7.60
CA LEU A 219 -5.97 -20.12 7.95
C LEU A 219 -4.57 -20.44 7.43
N SER A 220 -4.17 -21.71 7.45
CA SER A 220 -2.90 -22.16 6.84
C SER A 220 -2.89 -21.97 5.32
N THR A 221 -4.03 -22.19 4.66
CA THR A 221 -4.18 -21.98 3.21
C THR A 221 -4.05 -20.50 2.87
N ILE A 222 -4.71 -19.61 3.63
CA ILE A 222 -4.60 -18.16 3.46
C ILE A 222 -3.14 -17.71 3.68
N ARG A 223 -2.45 -18.25 4.69
CA ARG A 223 -1.02 -17.98 4.92
C ARG A 223 -0.15 -18.37 3.72
N SER A 224 -0.42 -19.52 3.09
CA SER A 224 0.28 -19.94 1.88
C SER A 224 0.02 -19.00 0.69
N GLN A 225 -1.19 -18.46 0.58
CA GLN A 225 -1.51 -17.45 -0.42
C GLN A 225 -0.70 -16.17 -0.21
N VAL A 226 -0.63 -15.67 1.04
CA VAL A 226 0.21 -14.50 1.40
C VAL A 226 1.67 -14.73 0.99
N GLN A 227 2.21 -15.92 1.27
CA GLN A 227 3.58 -16.28 0.88
C GLN A 227 3.78 -16.28 -0.64
N THR A 228 2.80 -16.80 -1.39
CA THR A 228 2.84 -16.83 -2.86
C THR A 228 2.81 -15.42 -3.45
N THR A 229 1.93 -14.55 -2.94
CA THR A 229 1.86 -13.15 -3.35
C THR A 229 3.16 -12.40 -3.02
N ALA A 230 3.73 -12.60 -1.84
CA ALA A 230 5.00 -12.00 -1.47
C ALA A 230 6.17 -12.47 -2.36
N ALA A 231 6.16 -13.73 -2.80
CA ALA A 231 7.14 -14.24 -3.75
C ALA A 231 6.97 -13.63 -5.15
N ALA A 232 5.73 -13.45 -5.61
CA ALA A 232 5.43 -12.80 -6.89
C ALA A 232 5.91 -11.33 -6.92
N LEU A 233 5.71 -10.57 -5.82
CA LEU A 233 6.24 -9.21 -5.69
C LEU A 233 7.76 -9.17 -5.88
N ARG A 234 8.50 -10.04 -5.17
CA ARG A 234 9.97 -10.11 -5.27
C ARG A 234 10.46 -10.56 -6.64
N ALA A 235 9.76 -11.50 -7.28
CA ALA A 235 10.10 -11.96 -8.62
C ALA A 235 10.03 -10.84 -9.67
N ALA A 236 9.24 -9.80 -9.41
CA ALA A 236 9.17 -8.59 -10.22
C ALA A 236 10.00 -7.43 -9.67
N HIS A 237 10.96 -7.71 -8.78
CA HIS A 237 11.84 -6.72 -8.18
C HIS A 237 11.11 -5.62 -7.38
N ILE A 238 9.93 -5.94 -6.84
CA ILE A 238 9.20 -5.09 -5.90
C ILE A 238 9.37 -5.68 -4.50
N GLU A 239 10.13 -4.99 -3.64
CA GLU A 239 10.25 -5.39 -2.25
C GLU A 239 8.97 -5.03 -1.47
N PRO A 240 8.31 -5.99 -0.81
CA PRO A 240 7.19 -5.71 0.08
C PRO A 240 7.59 -4.69 1.16
N GLY A 241 6.71 -3.71 1.43
CA GLY A 241 6.99 -2.64 2.40
C GLY A 241 8.08 -1.64 1.99
N GLY A 242 8.61 -1.73 0.76
CA GLY A 242 9.55 -0.76 0.23
C GLY A 242 8.94 0.63 0.07
N THR A 243 9.77 1.67 0.16
CA THR A 243 9.37 3.03 -0.21
C THR A 243 9.09 3.08 -1.71
N ARG A 244 7.82 3.28 -2.09
CA ARG A 244 7.42 3.55 -3.47
C ARG A 244 7.81 4.96 -3.87
#